data_AF-A0A3A9AFG5-F1
#
_entry.id   AF-A0A3A9AFG5-F1
#
_cell.length_a   1.000
_cell.length_b   1.000
_cell.length_c   1.000
_cell.angle_alpha   90.00
_cell.angle_beta   90.00
_cell.angle_gamma   90.00
#
_symmetry.space_group_name_H-M   'P 1'
#
loop_
_entity.id
_entity.type
_entity.pdbx_description
1 polymer ?
#
loop_
_entity_poly.entity_id
_entity_poly.type
_entity_poly.pdbx_seq_one_letter_code
_entity_poly.pdbx_strand_id
1 'polypeptide(L)'
;MSVVIVGGNECMVRQYKELCREYKCKAKVYPKMAGNLKNIGLPDLLVLFTSTVSHKMVRSALEQTKGKPVRTVRSHTSSINALREILEGHMEESGDGMYV
;
A
#
# COMPACT_ATOMS: atom_id res chain seq x y z
N MET A 1 8.39 -7.99 6.49
CA MET A 1 7.59 -7.50 5.36
C MET A 1 7.49 -5.99 5.40
N SER A 2 7.46 -5.36 4.23
CA SER A 2 7.38 -3.91 4.04
C SER A 2 6.25 -3.55 3.08
N VAL A 3 5.46 -2.55 3.47
CA VAL A 3 4.28 -2.10 2.73
C VAL A 3 4.44 -0.64 2.39
N VAL A 4 4.18 -0.28 1.13
CA VAL A 4 4.11 1.11 0.70
C VAL A 4 2.66 1.42 0.34
N ILE A 5 2.11 2.47 0.94
CA ILE A 5 0.75 2.96 0.69
C ILE A 5 0.85 4.31 -0.01
N VAL A 6 0.20 4.46 -1.15
CA VAL A 6 0.15 5.69 -1.94
C VAL A 6 -1.30 6.17 -2.00
N GLY A 7 -1.53 7.40 -1.56
CA GLY A 7 -2.85 7.97 -1.33
C GLY A 7 -3.39 7.75 0.07
N GLY A 8 -4.69 7.95 0.20
CA GLY A 8 -5.45 7.84 1.43
C GLY A 8 -5.58 9.17 2.17
N ASN A 9 -6.29 9.13 3.29
CA ASN A 9 -6.55 10.33 4.07
C ASN A 9 -5.32 10.69 4.92
N GLU A 10 -4.82 11.93 4.80
CA GLU A 10 -3.67 12.43 5.56
C GLU A 10 -3.85 12.27 7.09
N CYS A 11 -5.07 12.44 7.60
CA CYS A 11 -5.38 12.26 9.02
C CYS A 11 -5.32 10.79 9.47
N MET A 12 -5.46 9.84 8.54
CA MET A 12 -5.44 8.40 8.83
C MET A 12 -4.06 7.76 8.71
N VAL A 13 -3.02 8.53 8.37
CA VAL A 13 -1.63 8.02 8.22
C VAL A 13 -1.17 7.24 9.45
N ARG A 14 -1.50 7.73 10.66
CA ARG A 14 -1.17 7.03 11.89
C ARG A 14 -1.90 5.69 12.00
N GLN A 15 -3.19 5.67 11.69
CA GLN A 15 -4.01 4.46 11.73
C GLN A 15 -3.55 3.42 10.70
N TYR A 16 -3.22 3.84 9.48
CA TYR A 16 -2.67 2.91 8.47
C TYR A 16 -1.36 2.27 8.95
N LYS A 17 -0.47 3.04 9.57
CA LYS A 17 0.78 2.52 10.12
C LYS A 17 0.56 1.61 11.31
N GLU A 18 -0.38 1.94 12.18
CA GLU A 18 -0.77 1.12 13.34
C GLU A 18 -1.31 -0.22 12.87
N LEU A 19 -2.25 -0.22 11.93
CA LEU A 19 -2.77 -1.44 11.32
C LEU A 19 -1.66 -2.29 10.73
N CYS A 20 -0.80 -1.73 9.88
CA CYS A 20 0.33 -2.49 9.33
C CYS A 20 1.26 -3.05 10.42
N ARG A 21 1.43 -2.34 11.54
CA ARG A 21 2.24 -2.82 12.67
C ARG A 21 1.58 -4.00 13.39
N GLU A 22 0.25 -4.06 13.48
CA GLU A 22 -0.49 -5.24 13.99
C GLU A 22 -0.15 -6.49 13.16
N TYR A 23 -0.05 -6.34 11.84
CA TYR A 23 0.38 -7.40 10.91
C TYR A 23 1.91 -7.58 10.83
N LYS A 24 2.69 -7.00 11.75
CA LYS A 24 4.18 -7.06 11.78
C LYS A 24 4.85 -6.52 10.50
N CYS A 25 4.19 -5.59 9.80
CA CYS A 25 4.67 -4.95 8.59
C CYS A 25 5.22 -3.54 8.85
N LYS A 26 6.33 -3.19 8.19
CA LYS A 26 6.84 -1.81 8.18
C LYS A 26 6.15 -1.02 7.08
N ALA A 27 5.39 0.00 7.43
CA ALA A 27 4.62 0.79 6.47
C ALA A 27 5.22 2.16 6.15
N LYS A 28 5.26 2.51 4.86
CA LYS A 28 5.56 3.85 4.37
C LYS A 28 4.34 4.41 3.65
N VAL A 29 3.84 5.56 4.10
CA VAL A 29 2.57 6.13 3.61
C VAL A 29 2.85 7.46 2.92
N TYR A 30 2.32 7.60 1.70
CA TYR A 30 2.41 8.79 0.85
C TYR A 30 1.00 9.30 0.55
N PRO A 31 0.32 9.98 1.51
CA PRO A 31 -1.07 10.38 1.34
C PRO A 31 -1.26 11.51 0.31
N LYS A 32 -0.21 12.30 0.09
CA LYS A 32 -0.15 13.37 -0.92
C LYS A 32 1.10 13.25 -1.77
N MET A 33 1.13 14.04 -2.82
CA MET A 33 2.29 14.14 -3.70
C MET A 33 3.46 14.78 -2.94
N ALA A 34 4.29 13.95 -2.30
CA ALA A 34 5.59 14.39 -1.82
C ALA A 34 6.47 14.69 -3.05
N GLY A 35 7.26 15.77 -2.99
CA GLY A 35 8.01 16.37 -4.11
C GLY A 35 8.89 15.44 -4.95
N ASN A 36 9.04 14.18 -4.53
CA ASN A 36 9.25 13.07 -5.44
C ASN A 36 8.94 11.75 -4.69
N LEU A 37 8.14 10.85 -5.27
CA LEU A 37 7.96 9.47 -4.77
C LEU A 37 9.27 8.64 -4.80
N LYS A 38 10.45 9.24 -5.02
CA LYS A 38 11.77 8.65 -5.34
C LYS A 38 12.34 7.63 -4.34
N ASN A 39 11.64 7.32 -3.26
CA ASN A 39 12.15 6.45 -2.21
C ASN A 39 11.13 5.39 -1.79
N ILE A 40 10.35 4.86 -2.74
CA ILE A 40 9.46 3.69 -2.50
C ILE A 40 10.29 2.46 -2.10
N GLY A 41 11.51 2.33 -2.62
CA GLY A 41 12.38 1.19 -2.34
C GLY A 41 11.96 -0.06 -3.11
N LEU A 42 12.04 -1.22 -2.47
CA LEU A 42 11.58 -2.51 -2.96
C LEU A 42 10.66 -3.14 -1.89
N PRO A 43 9.39 -2.70 -1.82
CA PRO A 43 8.44 -3.23 -0.85
C PRO A 43 7.90 -4.59 -1.29
N ASP A 44 7.38 -5.36 -0.35
CA ASP A 44 6.67 -6.62 -0.65
C ASP A 44 5.28 -6.31 -1.25
N LEU A 45 4.64 -5.24 -0.75
CA LEU A 45 3.30 -4.81 -1.15
C LEU A 45 3.24 -3.30 -1.41
N LEU A 46 2.70 -2.93 -2.57
CA LEU A 46 2.36 -1.56 -2.96
C LEU A 46 0.84 -1.41 -3.01
N VAL A 47 0.27 -0.63 -2.10
CA VAL A 47 -1.17 -0.31 -2.05
C VAL A 47 -1.41 1.07 -2.67
N LEU A 48 -2.27 1.14 -3.68
CA LEU A 48 -2.64 2.36 -4.37
C LEU A 48 -4.12 2.69 -4.10
N PHE A 49 -4.38 3.76 -3.34
CA PHE A 49 -5.74 4.26 -3.12
C PHE A 49 -6.18 5.17 -4.27
N THR A 50 -6.65 4.56 -5.37
CA THR A 50 -6.86 5.20 -6.69
C THR A 50 -7.79 6.41 -6.66
N SER A 51 -8.79 6.43 -5.79
CA SER A 51 -9.74 7.56 -5.67
C SER A 51 -9.13 8.82 -5.06
N THR A 52 -7.98 8.71 -4.40
CA THR A 52 -7.35 9.81 -3.65
C THR A 52 -6.03 10.29 -4.26
N VAL A 53 -5.58 9.65 -5.34
CA VAL A 53 -4.27 9.90 -5.96
C VAL A 53 -4.42 10.43 -7.37
N SER A 54 -3.52 11.33 -7.76
CA SER A 54 -3.44 11.78 -9.15
C SER A 54 -2.85 10.68 -10.04
N HIS A 55 -3.18 10.73 -11.33
CA HIS A 55 -2.59 9.84 -12.34
C HIS A 55 -1.06 9.91 -12.35
N LYS A 56 -0.51 11.10 -12.06
CA LYS A 56 0.94 11.32 -11.93
C LYS A 56 1.53 10.53 -10.77
N MET A 57 0.88 10.53 -9.60
CA MET A 57 1.33 9.74 -8.44
C MET A 57 1.28 8.23 -8.73
N VAL A 58 0.19 7.74 -9.33
CA VAL A 58 0.05 6.33 -9.71
C VAL A 58 1.16 5.93 -10.68
N ARG A 59 1.37 6.72 -11.74
CA ARG A 59 2.41 6.47 -12.73
C ARG A 59 3.80 6.44 -12.10
N SER A 60 4.14 7.43 -11.28
CA SER A 60 5.45 7.46 -10.60
C SER A 60 5.64 6.32 -9.60
N ALA A 61 4.57 5.83 -8.95
CA ALA A 61 4.66 4.67 -8.07
C ALA A 61 4.93 3.38 -8.86
N LEU A 62 4.17 3.17 -9.94
CA LEU A 62 4.32 2.01 -10.83
C LEU A 62 5.67 1.99 -11.55
N GLU A 63 6.16 3.14 -12.01
CA GLU A 63 7.46 3.21 -12.70
C GLU A 63 8.62 2.83 -11.77
N GLN A 64 8.54 3.12 -10.48
CA GLN A 64 9.58 2.76 -9.52
C GLN A 64 9.58 1.29 -9.09
N THR A 65 8.44 0.60 -9.24
CA THR A 65 8.31 -0.82 -8.95
C THR A 65 8.31 -1.68 -10.21
N LYS A 66 8.32 -1.08 -11.40
CA LYS A 66 8.39 -1.78 -12.68
C LYS A 66 9.63 -2.67 -12.74
N GLY A 67 9.43 -3.94 -13.08
CA GLY A 67 10.49 -4.94 -13.18
C GLY A 67 11.01 -5.46 -11.83
N LYS A 68 10.41 -5.05 -10.70
CA LYS A 68 10.72 -5.59 -9.37
C LYS A 68 9.63 -6.58 -8.94
N PRO A 69 9.95 -7.56 -8.08
CA PRO A 69 8.98 -8.50 -7.54
C PRO A 69 8.12 -7.84 -6.45
N VAL A 70 7.37 -6.80 -6.82
CA VAL A 70 6.51 -6.04 -5.91
C VAL A 70 5.06 -6.32 -6.24
N ARG A 71 4.30 -6.83 -5.27
CA ARG A 71 2.87 -7.03 -5.47
C ARG A 71 2.16 -5.69 -5.40
N THR A 72 1.40 -5.34 -6.44
CA THR A 72 0.67 -4.06 -6.50
C THR A 72 -0.83 -4.30 -6.40
N VAL A 73 -1.49 -3.66 -5.44
CA VAL A 73 -2.94 -3.73 -5.23
C VAL A 73 -3.53 -2.33 -5.37
N ARG A 74 -4.67 -2.22 -6.06
CA ARG A 74 -5.40 -0.97 -6.26
C ARG A 74 -6.72 -1.03 -5.53
N SER A 75 -7.04 0.00 -4.77
CA SER A 75 -8.33 0.11 -4.08
C SER A 75 -8.94 1.49 -4.30
N HIS A 76 -10.24 1.51 -4.60
CA HIS A 76 -11.01 2.75 -4.74
C HIS A 76 -11.41 3.34 -3.38
N THR A 77 -11.25 2.59 -2.29
CA THR A 77 -11.57 3.07 -0.94
C THR A 77 -10.31 3.14 -0.10
N SER A 78 -10.13 4.26 0.60
CA SER A 78 -8.99 4.51 1.49
C SER A 78 -9.33 4.28 2.97
N SER A 79 -10.37 3.52 3.28
CA SER A 79 -10.73 3.23 4.67
C SER A 79 -9.76 2.24 5.32
N ILE A 80 -9.74 2.19 6.65
CA ILE A 80 -8.95 1.22 7.42
C ILE A 80 -9.37 -0.22 7.11
N ASN A 81 -10.67 -0.48 6.98
CA ASN A 81 -11.17 -1.81 6.61
C ASN A 81 -10.65 -2.26 5.24
N ALA A 82 -10.65 -1.36 4.26
CA ALA A 82 -10.12 -1.67 2.93
C ALA A 82 -8.63 -1.99 2.97
N LEU A 83 -7.85 -1.25 3.79
CA LEU A 83 -6.43 -1.59 3.98
C LEU A 83 -6.28 -2.95 4.66
N ARG A 84 -7.15 -3.28 5.63
CA ARG A 84 -7.15 -4.55 6.33
C ARG A 84 -7.36 -5.72 5.38
N GLU A 85 -8.42 -5.68 4.58
CA GLU A 85 -8.73 -6.74 3.59
C GLU A 85 -7.56 -6.96 2.62
N ILE A 86 -6.89 -5.88 2.19
CA ILE A 86 -5.71 -5.97 1.31
C ILE A 86 -4.52 -6.63 2.01
N LEU A 87 -4.31 -6.32 3.29
CA LEU A 87 -3.22 -6.91 4.08
C LEU A 87 -3.49 -8.40 4.36
N GLU A 88 -4.72 -8.75 4.72
CA GLU A 88 -5.17 -10.13 4.95
C GLU A 88 -4.97 -10.98 3.69
N GLY A 89 -5.55 -10.56 2.56
CA GLY A 89 -5.39 -11.29 1.30
C GLY A 89 -3.93 -11.42 0.87
N HIS A 90 -3.08 -10.43 1.17
CA HIS A 90 -1.65 -10.53 0.89
C HIS A 90 -0.92 -11.59 1.73
N MET A 91 -1.29 -11.72 3.00
CA MET A 91 -0.74 -12.73 3.89
C MET A 91 -1.24 -14.12 3.53
N GLU A 92 -2.49 -14.22 3.08
CA GLU A 92 -3.11 -15.48 2.64
C GLU A 92 -2.46 -16.02 1.37
N GLU A 93 -2.31 -15.26 0.28
CA GLU A 93 -1.73 -15.83 -0.94
C GLU A 93 -0.19 -15.95 -0.94
N SER A 94 0.45 -15.73 0.21
CA SER A 94 1.82 -16.16 0.49
C SER A 94 1.89 -17.56 1.17
N GLY A 95 0.74 -18.17 1.49
CA GLY A 95 0.62 -19.54 2.01
C GLY A 95 -0.66 -20.21 1.48
N ASP A 96 -0.51 -21.25 0.69
CA ASP A 96 -1.60 -22.16 0.31
C ASP A 96 -2.54 -22.43 1.52
N GLY A 97 -3.82 -22.07 1.40
CA GLY A 97 -4.87 -22.50 2.35
C GLY A 97 -5.83 -21.43 2.87
N MET A 98 -6.99 -21.34 2.22
CA MET A 98 -8.35 -21.37 2.79
C MET A 98 -8.57 -20.85 4.23
N TYR A 99 -9.40 -19.81 4.37
CA TYR A 99 -10.44 -19.78 5.40
C TYR A 99 -11.71 -18.99 4.99
N VAL A 100 -12.82 -19.73 5.05
CA VAL A 100 -14.25 -19.41 5.23
C VAL A 100 -14.90 -18.17 4.61
#